data_AF-A0A3A5MJK4-F1
#
_entry.id   AF-A0A3A5MJK4-F1
#
_cell.length_a   1.000
_cell.length_b   1.000
_cell.length_c   1.000
_cell.angle_alpha   90.00
_cell.angle_beta   90.00
_cell.angle_gamma   90.00
#
_symmetry.space_group_name_H-M   'P 1'
#
loop_
_entity.id
_entity.type
_entity.pdbx_description
1 polymer ?
#
loop_
_entity_poly.entity_id
_entity_poly.type
_entity_poly.pdbx_seq_one_letter_code
_entity_poly.pdbx_strand_id
1 'polypeptide(L)' 'MREDWGNLTAAERVETTRAALLFIADPVSELDEYDHDTLADYTLGELYHARVVLLRLLPHLIAAEAERG' A
#
# COMPACT_ATOMS: atom_id res chain seq x y z
N MET A 1 -11.96 -6.01 -1.39
CA MET A 1 -12.12 -7.24 -2.20
C MET A 1 -10.71 -7.70 -2.57
N ARG A 2 -10.30 -8.94 -2.26
CA ARG A 2 -8.93 -9.41 -2.57
C ARG A 2 -8.85 -9.62 -4.08
N GLU A 3 -8.10 -8.79 -4.80
CA GLU A 3 -7.87 -9.02 -6.22
C GLU A 3 -7.24 -10.38 -6.44
N ASP A 4 -7.76 -11.14 -7.41
CA ASP A 4 -7.26 -12.46 -7.73
C ASP A 4 -6.01 -12.30 -8.59
N TRP A 5 -4.85 -12.29 -7.94
CA TRP A 5 -3.53 -12.04 -8.55
C TRP A 5 -3.27 -12.92 -9.78
N GLY A 6 -3.86 -14.12 -9.84
CA GLY A 6 -3.76 -15.03 -10.98
C GLY A 6 -4.28 -14.44 -12.30
N ASN A 7 -5.22 -13.48 -12.23
CA ASN A 7 -5.85 -12.87 -13.39
C ASN A 7 -5.13 -11.60 -13.90
N LEU A 8 -4.17 -11.09 -13.12
CA LEU A 8 -3.39 -9.91 -13.50
C LEU A 8 -2.18 -10.33 -14.34
N THR A 9 -1.94 -9.61 -15.43
CA THR A 9 -0.70 -9.67 -16.20
C THR A 9 0.49 -9.23 -15.34
N ALA A 10 1.71 -9.59 -15.75
CA ALA A 10 2.92 -9.17 -15.04
C ALA A 10 3.02 -7.63 -14.90
N ALA A 11 2.60 -6.89 -15.92
CA ALA A 11 2.59 -5.43 -15.90
C ALA A 11 1.57 -4.87 -14.90
N GLU A 12 0.35 -5.43 -14.86
CA GLU A 12 -0.68 -5.02 -13.90
C GLU A 12 -0.26 -5.33 -12.46
N ARG A 13 0.37 -6.49 -12.21
CA ARG A 13 0.92 -6.80 -10.88
C ARG A 13 1.99 -5.80 -10.43
N VAL A 14 2.88 -5.40 -11.34
CA VAL A 14 3.90 -4.39 -11.05
C VAL A 14 3.25 -3.05 -10.71
N GLU A 15 2.24 -2.62 -11.46
CA GLU A 15 1.57 -1.35 -11.19
C GLU A 15 0.74 -1.39 -9.90
N THR A 16 -0.02 -2.46 -9.64
CA THR A 16 -0.74 -2.64 -8.36
C THR A 16 0.22 -2.65 -7.18
N THR A 17 1.37 -3.32 -7.31
CA THR A 17 2.40 -3.33 -6.26
C THR A 17 3.01 -1.94 -6.08
N ARG A 18 3.31 -1.24 -7.17
CA ARG A 18 3.86 0.13 -7.16
C ARG A 18 2.88 1.10 -6.49
N ALA A 19 1.59 1.05 -6.82
CA ALA A 19 0.55 1.86 -6.20
C ALA A 19 0.43 1.58 -4.69
N ALA A 20 0.44 0.31 -4.29
CA ALA A 20 0.42 -0.05 -2.87
C ALA A 20 1.68 0.43 -2.11
N LEU A 21 2.85 0.36 -2.74
CA LEU A 21 4.11 0.86 -2.16
C LEU A 21 4.11 2.39 -2.05
N LEU A 22 3.56 3.10 -3.03
CA LEU A 22 3.41 4.56 -2.98
C LEU A 22 2.46 4.98 -1.87
N PHE A 23 1.31 4.30 -1.73
CA PHE A 23 0.37 4.50 -0.62
C PHE A 23 1.04 4.30 0.75
N ILE A 24 1.83 3.22 0.90
CA ILE A 24 2.60 2.97 2.12
C ILE A 24 3.64 4.08 2.37
N ALA A 25 4.31 4.51 1.31
CA ALA A 25 5.40 5.47 1.38
C ALA A 25 4.91 6.89 1.68
N ASP A 26 3.71 7.27 1.25
CA ASP A 26 3.11 8.56 1.50
C ASP A 26 1.57 8.50 1.45
N PRO A 27 0.90 8.11 2.55
CA PRO A 27 -0.56 8.06 2.59
C PRO A 27 -1.20 9.46 2.59
N VAL A 28 -0.41 10.52 2.78
CA VAL A 28 -0.88 11.92 2.85
C VAL A 28 -1.00 12.51 1.44
N SER A 29 -0.18 12.07 0.47
CA SER A 29 -0.32 12.51 -0.92
C SER A 29 -1.63 12.06 -1.58
N GLU A 30 -2.25 11.01 -1.03
CA GLU A 30 -3.54 10.47 -1.48
C GLU A 30 -4.74 11.25 -0.90
N LEU A 31 -4.51 12.26 -0.05
CA LEU A 31 -5.58 13.09 0.51
C LEU A 31 -6.11 14.14 -0.46
N ASP A 32 -5.37 14.49 -1.53
CA ASP A 32 -5.64 15.73 -2.30
C ASP A 32 -6.04 15.53 -3.77
N GLU A 33 -6.12 14.30 -4.30
CA GLU A 33 -6.46 14.07 -5.72
C GLU A 33 -7.79 13.32 -5.96
N TYR A 34 -8.34 12.62 -4.96
CA TYR A 34 -9.54 11.77 -5.17
C TYR A 34 -10.62 11.85 -4.09
N ASP A 35 -10.62 12.88 -3.22
CA ASP A 35 -11.64 13.09 -2.18
C ASP A 35 -11.99 11.79 -1.44
N HIS A 36 -10.94 11.09 -1.00
CA HIS A 36 -11.09 9.80 -0.35
C HIS A 36 -11.60 10.00 1.08
N ASP A 37 -12.92 10.00 1.26
CA ASP A 37 -13.63 9.86 2.55
C ASP A 37 -12.96 8.81 3.46
N THR A 38 -12.38 7.76 2.85
CA THR A 38 -11.70 6.64 3.51
C THR A 38 -10.58 7.04 4.45
N LEU A 39 -9.90 8.17 4.21
CA LEU A 39 -8.81 8.65 5.07
C LEU A 39 -9.10 9.99 5.76
N ALA A 40 -10.21 10.65 5.42
CA ALA A 40 -10.59 11.95 5.97
C ALA A 40 -10.79 11.93 7.50
N ASP A 41 -11.15 10.76 8.04
CA ASP A 41 -11.37 10.56 9.47
C ASP A 41 -10.08 10.37 10.28
N TYR A 42 -8.93 10.13 9.64
CA TYR A 42 -7.66 9.93 10.35
C TYR A 42 -6.91 11.23 10.55
N THR A 43 -6.37 11.41 11.75
CA THR A 43 -5.43 12.49 12.03
C THR A 43 -4.11 12.28 11.29
N LEU A 44 -3.40 13.37 11.00
CA LEU A 44 -2.04 13.31 10.43
C LEU A 44 -1.08 12.44 11.26
N GLY A 45 -1.27 12.39 12.58
CA GLY A 45 -0.47 11.54 13.47
C GLY A 45 -0.73 10.04 13.24
N GLU A 46 -1.98 9.65 13.01
CA GLU A 46 -2.36 8.26 12.70
C GLU A 46 -1.83 7.84 11.33
N LEU A 47 -1.91 8.71 10.33
CA LEU A 47 -1.34 8.45 8.99
C LEU A 47 0.19 8.32 9.05
N TYR A 48 0.88 9.19 9.80
CA TYR A 48 2.31 9.08 10.01
C TYR A 48 2.70 7.78 10.73
N HIS A 49 1.93 7.40 11.75
CA HIS A 49 2.17 6.15 12.47
C HIS A 49 1.99 4.93 11.56
N ALA A 50 0.92 4.90 10.76
CA ALA A 50 0.66 3.85 9.78
C ALA A 50 1.82 3.72 8.79
N ARG A 51 2.31 4.83 8.23
CA ARG A 51 3.49 4.87 7.36
C ARG A 51 4.71 4.22 8.02
N VAL A 52 5.04 4.59 9.26
CA VAL A 52 6.19 4.03 9.99
C VAL A 52 6.05 2.53 10.20
N VAL A 53 4.85 2.05 10.58
CA VAL A 53 4.59 0.62 10.79
C VAL A 53 4.71 -0.14 9.47
N LEU A 54 4.09 0.34 8.40
CA LEU A 54 4.11 -0.31 7.09
C LEU A 54 5.52 -0.39 6.51
N LEU A 55 6.33 0.67 6.63
CA LEU A 55 7.74 0.65 6.21
C LEU A 55 8.58 -0.35 6.99
N ARG A 56 8.29 -0.56 8.29
CA ARG A 56 8.99 -1.58 9.10
C ARG A 56 8.56 -3.00 8.74
N LEU A 57 7.30 -3.19 8.35
CA LEU A 57 6.77 -4.50 7.95
C LEU A 57 7.19 -4.88 6.53
N LEU A 58 7.47 -3.90 5.66
CA LEU A 58 7.77 -4.14 4.24
C LEU A 58 8.87 -5.20 3.99
N PRO A 59 10.03 -5.19 4.67
CA PRO A 59 11.04 -6.24 4.48
C PRO A 59 10.54 -7.65 4.83
N HIS A 60 9.68 -7.75 5.85
CA HIS A 60 9.09 -9.04 6.25
C HIS A 60 8.05 -9.53 5.24
N LEU A 61 7.28 -8.61 4.65
CA LEU A 61 6.32 -8.94 3.58
C LEU A 61 7.05 -9.42 2.32
N ILE A 62 8.16 -8.77 1.96
CA ILE A 62 9.02 -9.19 0.84
C ILE A 62 9.61 -10.59 1.09
N ALA A 63 10.14 -10.83 2.29
CA ALA A 63 10.69 -12.13 2.65
C ALA A 63 9.63 -13.23 2.61
N ALA A 64 8.44 -12.97 3.15
CA ALA A 64 7.34 -13.93 3.18
C ALA A 64 6.84 -14.30 1.77
N GLU A 65 6.85 -13.38 0.80
CA GLU A 65 6.51 -13.74 -0.58
C GLU A 65 7.64 -14.46 -1.32
N ALA A 66 8.91 -14.17 -1.00
CA ALA A 66 10.03 -14.93 -1.55
C ALA A 66 10.02 -16.41 -1.11
N GLU A 67 9.45 -16.72 0.07
CA GLU A 67 9.29 -18.09 0.58
C GLU A 67 8.06 -18.84 0.03
N ARG A 68 7.14 -18.12 -0.62
CA ARG A 68 5.89 -18.69 -1.17
C ARG A 68 6.02 -19.13 -2.64
N GLY A 69 7.01 -18.63 -3.36
CA GLY A 69 7.35 -19.03 -4.73
C GLY A 69 8.28 -20.24 -4.77
#